data_AF-A0A9X2MFR3-F1
#
_entry.id   AF-A0A9X2MFR3-F1
#
_cell.length_a   1.000
_cell.length_b   1.000
_cell.length_c   1.000
_cell.angle_alpha   90.00
_cell.angle_beta   90.00
_cell.angle_gamma   90.00
#
_symmetry.space_group_name_H-M   'P 1'
#
loop_
_entity.id
_entity.type
_entity.pdbx_description
1 polymer ?
#
loop_
_entity_poly.entity_id
_entity_poly.type
_entity_poly.pdbx_seq_one_letter_code
_entity_poly.pdbx_strand_id
1 'polypeptide(L)'
;MRELNFQGQNLQGRTFVNMDLRGANFKDANLVGVDFRGSDLRGVNFQGANLFGSDLENTLLDDVIYDHNTKYYEMYCPSEGAFLAYKKCYNYRIVQLLVPGDAKRTSATRNSCRCDKAKVLSIKSEDSTESFEEATSYVDESFIYKVGEWAIAENFNEDRWVESTTGIHFFMTREEAIGYL
;
A
#
# COMPACT_ATOMS: atom_id res chain seq x y z
N MET A 1 -8.24 16.86 29.07
CA MET A 1 -7.91 17.52 27.79
C MET A 1 -9.15 17.51 26.93
N ARG A 2 -9.43 18.58 26.18
CA ARG A 2 -10.56 18.61 25.24
C ARG A 2 -10.17 17.73 24.06
N GLU A 3 -10.89 16.64 23.83
CA GLU A 3 -10.72 15.82 22.63
C GLU A 3 -10.92 16.69 21.38
N LEU A 4 -9.98 16.61 20.44
CA LEU A 4 -10.10 17.31 19.16
C LEU A 4 -11.17 16.60 18.32
N ASN A 5 -12.17 17.35 17.86
CA ASN A 5 -13.29 16.79 17.10
C ASN A 5 -13.25 17.23 15.63
N PHE A 6 -13.02 16.27 14.76
CA PHE A 6 -12.99 16.39 13.30
C PHE A 6 -14.04 15.50 12.62
N GLN A 7 -15.06 15.06 13.36
CA GLN A 7 -16.08 14.16 12.84
C GLN A 7 -16.74 14.70 11.57
N GLY A 8 -16.81 13.87 10.53
CA GLY A 8 -17.45 14.17 9.25
C GLY A 8 -16.77 15.28 8.44
N GLN A 9 -15.60 15.77 8.85
CA GLN A 9 -14.94 16.88 8.16
C GLN A 9 -14.22 16.42 6.89
N ASN A 10 -14.15 17.32 5.91
CA ASN A 10 -13.27 17.16 4.78
C ASN A 10 -11.88 17.74 5.10
N LEU A 11 -10.91 16.86 5.32
CA LEU A 11 -9.53 17.19 5.66
C LEU A 11 -8.55 16.81 4.55
N GLN A 12 -9.04 16.49 3.35
CA GLN A 12 -8.21 16.02 2.25
C GLN A 12 -6.97 16.89 2.02
N GLY A 13 -5.80 16.24 1.94
CA GLY A 13 -4.51 16.88 1.67
C GLY A 13 -3.96 17.76 2.79
N ARG A 14 -4.60 17.79 3.97
CA ARG A 14 -4.09 18.57 5.12
C ARG A 14 -2.88 17.89 5.75
N THR A 15 -2.17 18.67 6.56
CA THR A 15 -1.03 18.19 7.34
C THR A 15 -1.31 18.31 8.84
N PHE A 16 -0.97 17.26 9.56
CA PHE A 16 -0.97 17.17 11.02
C PHE A 16 0.39 16.69 11.54
N VAL A 17 1.47 16.85 10.77
CA VAL A 17 2.81 16.33 11.09
C VAL A 17 3.26 16.71 12.51
N ASN A 18 3.78 15.73 13.25
CA ASN A 18 4.28 15.85 14.63
C ASN A 18 3.26 16.44 15.64
N MET A 19 1.95 16.28 15.39
CA MET A 19 0.93 16.76 16.32
C MET A 19 0.57 15.72 17.38
N ASP A 20 0.17 16.21 18.56
CA ASP A 20 -0.51 15.41 19.58
C ASP A 20 -2.00 15.35 19.25
N LEU A 21 -2.44 14.21 18.72
CA LEU A 21 -3.81 13.93 18.30
C LEU A 21 -4.42 12.79 19.13
N ARG A 22 -3.89 12.55 20.34
CA ARG A 22 -4.38 11.49 21.22
C ARG A 22 -5.86 11.65 21.50
N GLY A 23 -6.63 10.59 21.27
CA GLY A 23 -8.09 10.58 21.45
C GLY A 23 -8.86 11.48 20.49
N ALA A 24 -8.24 12.00 19.42
CA ALA A 24 -8.95 12.81 18.44
C ALA A 24 -10.03 12.00 17.72
N ASN A 25 -11.16 12.64 17.42
CA ASN A 25 -12.27 12.03 16.72
C ASN A 25 -12.27 12.42 15.23
N PHE A 26 -11.86 11.50 14.36
CA PHE A 26 -11.94 11.61 12.89
C PHE A 26 -13.03 10.71 12.29
N LYS A 27 -14.02 10.31 13.09
CA LYS A 27 -15.12 9.48 12.61
C LYS A 27 -15.78 10.09 11.38
N ASP A 28 -16.03 9.28 10.35
CA ASP A 28 -16.64 9.67 9.07
C ASP A 28 -15.88 10.78 8.31
N ALA A 29 -14.64 11.11 8.68
CA ALA A 29 -13.86 12.16 8.03
C ALA A 29 -13.27 11.71 6.69
N ASN A 30 -13.15 12.65 5.75
CA ASN A 30 -12.36 12.45 4.54
C ASN A 30 -10.91 12.82 4.81
N LEU A 31 -10.04 11.81 4.94
CA LEU A 31 -8.62 11.94 5.25
C LEU A 31 -7.72 11.67 4.04
N VAL A 32 -8.28 11.63 2.83
CA VAL A 32 -7.53 11.34 1.60
C VAL A 32 -6.27 12.21 1.51
N GLY A 33 -5.11 11.59 1.38
CA GLY A 33 -3.84 12.31 1.23
C GLY A 33 -3.42 13.15 2.44
N VAL A 34 -4.00 12.94 3.62
CA VAL A 34 -3.59 13.65 4.85
C VAL A 34 -2.21 13.17 5.31
N ASP A 35 -1.35 14.11 5.66
CA ASP A 35 -0.02 13.83 6.20
C ASP A 35 -0.04 13.83 7.73
N PHE A 36 0.05 12.65 8.34
CA PHE A 36 0.11 12.47 9.79
C PHE A 36 1.52 12.15 10.30
N ARG A 37 2.57 12.24 9.48
CA ARG A 37 3.89 11.73 9.86
C ARG A 37 4.37 12.21 11.23
N GLY A 38 4.89 11.29 12.03
CA GLY A 38 5.40 11.58 13.38
C GLY A 38 4.34 11.97 14.43
N SER A 39 3.04 11.92 14.09
CA SER A 39 1.98 12.30 15.03
C SER A 39 1.70 11.22 16.07
N ASP A 40 1.24 11.67 17.23
CA ASP A 40 0.71 10.79 18.26
C ASP A 40 -0.79 10.59 18.04
N LEU A 41 -1.17 9.45 17.48
CA LEU A 41 -2.54 9.07 17.12
C LEU A 41 -3.12 8.03 18.10
N ARG A 42 -2.56 7.88 19.30
CA ARG A 42 -3.04 6.88 20.25
C ARG A 42 -4.48 7.15 20.67
N GLY A 43 -5.32 6.12 20.63
CA GLY A 43 -6.75 6.23 20.96
C GLY A 43 -7.59 7.00 19.94
N VAL A 44 -7.07 7.31 18.75
CA VAL A 44 -7.80 8.06 17.71
C VAL A 44 -9.01 7.26 17.19
N ASN A 45 -10.10 7.94 16.86
CA ASN A 45 -11.26 7.33 16.21
C ASN A 45 -11.26 7.58 14.70
N PHE A 46 -11.02 6.54 13.90
CA PHE A 46 -11.09 6.50 12.44
C PHE A 46 -12.32 5.74 11.89
N GLN A 47 -13.33 5.41 12.71
CA GLN A 47 -14.54 4.70 12.24
C GLN A 47 -15.17 5.42 11.04
N GLY A 48 -15.44 4.70 9.95
CA GLY A 48 -16.00 5.29 8.72
C GLY A 48 -15.12 6.30 7.97
N ALA A 49 -13.91 6.61 8.45
CA ALA A 49 -13.01 7.56 7.79
C ALA A 49 -12.43 6.97 6.50
N ASN A 50 -12.07 7.84 5.55
CA ASN A 50 -11.36 7.44 4.34
C ASN A 50 -9.89 7.88 4.38
N LEU A 51 -8.96 6.94 4.57
CA LEU A 51 -7.52 7.22 4.68
C LEU A 51 -6.76 7.06 3.35
N PHE A 52 -7.42 6.97 2.20
CA PHE A 52 -6.71 6.69 0.95
C PHE A 52 -5.53 7.66 0.71
N GLY A 53 -4.31 7.11 0.68
CA GLY A 53 -3.07 7.85 0.49
C GLY A 53 -2.65 8.75 1.65
N SER A 54 -3.25 8.63 2.84
CA SER A 54 -2.75 9.31 4.05
C SER A 54 -1.39 8.74 4.46
N ASP A 55 -0.46 9.61 4.86
CA ASP A 55 0.86 9.20 5.32
C ASP A 55 0.86 9.00 6.84
N LEU A 56 1.15 7.78 7.28
CA LEU A 56 1.17 7.37 8.69
C LEU A 56 2.59 6.99 9.16
N GLU A 57 3.63 7.33 8.39
CA GLU A 57 5.01 7.01 8.74
C GLU A 57 5.39 7.59 10.12
N ASN A 58 6.05 6.78 10.96
CA ASN A 58 6.50 7.16 12.29
C ASN A 58 5.38 7.64 13.25
N THR A 59 4.12 7.26 13.01
CA THR A 59 3.01 7.57 13.92
C THR A 59 2.93 6.60 15.09
N LEU A 60 2.38 7.07 16.22
CA LEU A 60 2.01 6.20 17.35
C LEU A 60 0.53 5.82 17.24
N LEU A 61 0.24 4.53 17.08
CA LEU A 61 -1.09 4.00 16.71
C LEU A 61 -1.67 3.01 17.74
N ASP A 62 -1.28 3.13 19.01
CA ASP A 62 -1.86 2.31 20.08
C ASP A 62 -3.36 2.61 20.24
N ASP A 63 -4.19 1.60 20.47
CA ASP A 63 -5.62 1.73 20.77
C ASP A 63 -6.46 2.49 19.71
N VAL A 64 -6.05 2.47 18.44
CA VAL A 64 -6.83 3.07 17.33
C VAL A 64 -8.21 2.39 17.23
N ILE A 65 -9.25 3.21 17.14
CA ILE A 65 -10.63 2.75 16.97
C ILE A 65 -11.01 2.87 15.49
N TYR A 66 -11.27 1.75 14.83
CA TYR A 66 -11.72 1.68 13.44
C TYR A 66 -12.76 0.57 13.27
N ASP A 67 -13.45 0.53 12.14
CA ASP A 67 -14.44 -0.50 11.83
C ASP A 67 -14.41 -0.92 10.35
N HIS A 68 -15.32 -1.80 9.94
CA HIS A 68 -15.43 -2.29 8.56
C HIS A 68 -15.78 -1.20 7.54
N ASN A 69 -16.17 0.01 7.97
CA ASN A 69 -16.42 1.15 7.09
C ASN A 69 -15.19 2.05 6.94
N THR A 70 -14.19 1.91 7.81
CA THR A 70 -12.91 2.62 7.69
C THR A 70 -12.17 2.14 6.45
N LYS A 71 -11.90 3.06 5.52
CA LYS A 71 -11.27 2.73 4.23
C LYS A 71 -9.76 2.91 4.32
N TYR A 72 -9.02 1.93 3.80
CA TYR A 72 -7.55 1.96 3.67
C TYR A 72 -6.77 2.05 4.99
N TYR A 73 -7.39 1.71 6.12
CA TYR A 73 -6.65 1.47 7.37
C TYR A 73 -6.18 0.03 7.50
N GLU A 74 -7.00 -0.94 7.09
CA GLU A 74 -6.55 -2.34 6.98
C GLU A 74 -5.67 -2.55 5.75
N MET A 75 -4.93 -3.65 5.74
CA MET A 75 -4.13 -3.99 4.56
C MET A 75 -5.04 -4.27 3.36
N TYR A 76 -4.65 -3.72 2.22
CA TYR A 76 -5.30 -3.92 0.94
C TYR A 76 -5.01 -5.32 0.37
N CYS A 77 -3.78 -5.82 0.56
CA CYS A 77 -3.47 -7.21 0.20
C CYS A 77 -3.97 -8.20 1.27
N PRO A 78 -4.40 -9.42 0.86
CA PRO A 78 -4.75 -10.47 1.80
C PRO A 78 -3.58 -10.81 2.74
N SER A 79 -3.86 -10.98 4.03
CA SER A 79 -2.85 -11.33 5.05
C SER A 79 -2.38 -12.79 4.97
N GLU A 80 -3.18 -13.66 4.38
CA GLU A 80 -2.93 -15.09 4.29
C GLU A 80 -3.25 -15.64 2.89
N GLY A 81 -2.77 -16.86 2.63
CA GLY A 81 -2.99 -17.54 1.37
C GLY A 81 -2.15 -17.00 0.21
N ALA A 82 -2.15 -17.75 -0.88
CA ALA A 82 -1.50 -17.33 -2.12
C ALA A 82 -2.49 -16.57 -3.00
N PHE A 83 -2.02 -15.54 -3.71
CA PHE A 83 -2.84 -14.75 -4.60
C PHE A 83 -2.07 -14.25 -5.83
N LEU A 84 -2.82 -13.85 -6.85
CA LEU A 84 -2.27 -13.19 -8.03
C LEU A 84 -2.10 -11.69 -7.77
N ALA A 85 -1.00 -11.16 -8.28
CA ALA A 85 -0.64 -9.75 -8.20
C ALA A 85 -0.07 -9.28 -9.54
N TYR A 86 -0.03 -7.97 -9.74
CA TYR A 86 0.38 -7.36 -11.01
C TYR A 86 1.35 -6.22 -10.80
N LYS A 87 2.37 -6.13 -11.64
CA LYS A 87 3.37 -5.05 -11.61
C LYS A 87 3.58 -4.49 -13.01
N LYS A 88 3.43 -3.18 -13.15
CA LYS A 88 3.86 -2.44 -14.34
C LYS A 88 5.36 -2.20 -14.30
N CYS A 89 6.01 -2.46 -15.41
CA CYS A 89 7.44 -2.35 -15.65
C CYS A 89 7.71 -1.49 -16.89
N TYR A 90 8.97 -1.13 -17.13
CA TYR A 90 9.38 -0.39 -18.33
C TYR A 90 8.84 -1.03 -19.61
N ASN A 91 8.65 -0.19 -20.63
CA ASN A 91 8.06 -0.55 -21.92
C ASN A 91 6.61 -1.09 -21.81
N TYR A 92 5.84 -0.57 -20.85
CA TYR A 92 4.42 -0.90 -20.66
C TYR A 92 4.18 -2.41 -20.50
N ARG A 93 5.12 -3.09 -19.83
CA ARG A 93 5.04 -4.53 -19.56
C ARG A 93 4.33 -4.76 -18.24
N ILE A 94 3.33 -5.64 -18.26
CA ILE A 94 2.61 -6.09 -17.09
C ILE A 94 3.09 -7.47 -16.70
N VAL A 95 3.72 -7.54 -15.53
CA VAL A 95 4.17 -8.78 -14.90
C VAL A 95 3.05 -9.32 -14.04
N GLN A 96 2.59 -10.55 -14.33
CA GLN A 96 1.71 -11.30 -13.46
C GLN A 96 2.55 -12.12 -12.47
N LEU A 97 2.26 -11.93 -11.20
CA LEU A 97 2.98 -12.50 -10.08
C LEU A 97 2.06 -13.45 -9.29
N LEU A 98 2.63 -14.54 -8.79
CA LEU A 98 2.04 -15.33 -7.72
C LEU A 98 2.77 -14.99 -6.43
N VAL A 99 2.08 -14.32 -5.51
CA VAL A 99 2.57 -14.11 -4.14
C VAL A 99 2.20 -15.35 -3.33
N PRO A 100 3.16 -16.17 -2.86
CA PRO A 100 2.86 -17.39 -2.13
C PRO A 100 2.37 -17.08 -0.72
N GLY A 101 1.69 -18.02 -0.06
CA GLY A 101 1.12 -17.82 1.29
C GLY A 101 2.12 -17.54 2.40
N ASP A 102 3.41 -17.82 2.19
CA ASP A 102 4.50 -17.60 3.13
C ASP A 102 5.34 -16.34 2.84
N ALA A 103 4.99 -15.56 1.81
CA ALA A 103 5.63 -14.26 1.56
C ALA A 103 5.28 -13.25 2.65
N LYS A 104 6.26 -12.45 3.07
CA LYS A 104 6.00 -11.22 3.81
C LYS A 104 5.33 -10.23 2.87
N ARG A 105 4.32 -9.50 3.37
CA ARG A 105 3.53 -8.58 2.56
C ARG A 105 2.94 -7.46 3.38
N THR A 106 2.82 -6.28 2.78
CA THR A 106 2.24 -5.10 3.42
C THR A 106 1.54 -4.22 2.39
N SER A 107 0.68 -3.33 2.88
CA SER A 107 0.23 -2.14 2.17
C SER A 107 -0.03 -1.04 3.20
N ALA A 108 0.26 0.20 2.84
CA ALA A 108 0.04 1.35 3.70
C ALA A 108 -1.45 1.74 3.69
N THR A 109 -1.75 2.90 3.12
CA THR A 109 -3.09 3.46 2.97
C THR A 109 -3.49 3.61 1.50
N ARG A 110 -2.74 3.00 0.59
CA ARG A 110 -3.04 2.94 -0.85
C ARG A 110 -3.40 1.52 -1.27
N ASN A 111 -3.78 1.36 -2.53
CA ASN A 111 -3.96 0.06 -3.17
C ASN A 111 -2.62 -0.56 -3.65
N SER A 112 -1.53 0.22 -3.66
CA SER A 112 -0.18 -0.31 -3.82
C SER A 112 0.22 -1.17 -2.62
N CYS A 113 0.72 -2.36 -2.91
CA CYS A 113 1.18 -3.33 -1.93
C CYS A 113 2.66 -3.66 -2.17
N ARG A 114 3.30 -4.30 -1.19
CA ARG A 114 4.68 -4.78 -1.27
C ARG A 114 4.77 -6.21 -0.77
N CYS A 115 5.64 -7.03 -1.35
CA CYS A 115 6.05 -8.32 -0.78
C CYS A 115 7.56 -8.55 -0.88
N ASP A 116 8.06 -9.52 -0.13
CA ASP A 116 9.46 -9.95 -0.17
C ASP A 116 9.76 -10.91 -1.34
N LYS A 117 8.78 -11.72 -1.76
CA LYS A 117 8.95 -12.68 -2.86
C LYS A 117 7.69 -12.94 -3.65
N ALA A 118 7.87 -13.20 -4.94
CA ALA A 118 6.80 -13.66 -5.82
C ALA A 118 7.36 -14.49 -6.98
N LYS A 119 6.55 -15.44 -7.48
CA LYS A 119 6.86 -16.17 -8.71
C LYS A 119 6.36 -15.39 -9.90
N VAL A 120 7.19 -15.20 -10.92
CA VAL A 120 6.76 -14.57 -12.18
C VAL A 120 6.05 -15.61 -13.05
N LEU A 121 4.77 -15.37 -13.35
CA LEU A 121 3.95 -16.30 -14.11
C LEU A 121 3.91 -15.96 -15.61
N SER A 122 3.72 -14.68 -15.94
CA SER A 122 3.69 -14.20 -17.32
C SER A 122 4.05 -12.72 -17.38
N ILE A 123 4.50 -12.28 -18.55
CA ILE A 123 4.78 -10.87 -18.84
C ILE A 123 4.13 -10.55 -20.17
N LYS A 124 3.26 -9.53 -20.19
CA LYS A 124 2.47 -9.16 -21.38
C LYS A 124 2.40 -7.65 -21.57
N SER A 125 2.07 -7.20 -22.77
CA SER A 125 1.71 -5.80 -23.04
C SER A 125 0.41 -5.43 -22.30
N GLU A 126 0.12 -4.13 -22.16
CA GLU A 126 -1.10 -3.63 -21.48
C GLU A 126 -2.41 -4.07 -22.15
N ASP A 127 -2.40 -4.29 -23.46
CA ASP A 127 -3.52 -4.85 -24.22
C ASP A 127 -3.53 -6.39 -24.27
N SER A 128 -2.52 -7.04 -23.68
CA SER A 128 -2.31 -8.50 -23.66
C SER A 128 -2.05 -9.15 -25.02
N THR A 129 -1.74 -8.38 -26.08
CA THR A 129 -1.49 -8.92 -27.42
C THR A 129 -0.08 -9.49 -27.58
N GLU A 130 0.89 -8.96 -26.84
CA GLU A 130 2.29 -9.40 -26.87
C GLU A 130 2.68 -10.12 -25.58
N SER A 131 3.61 -11.07 -25.68
CA SER A 131 4.20 -11.79 -24.55
C SER A 131 5.72 -11.63 -24.56
N PHE A 132 6.31 -11.57 -23.37
CA PHE A 132 7.74 -11.34 -23.18
C PHE A 132 8.31 -12.34 -22.18
N GLU A 133 9.60 -12.64 -22.30
CA GLU A 133 10.31 -13.48 -21.32
C GLU A 133 10.80 -12.68 -20.10
N GLU A 134 10.97 -11.36 -20.27
CA GLU A 134 11.64 -10.50 -19.30
C GLU A 134 10.92 -9.14 -19.12
N ALA A 135 11.06 -8.50 -17.96
CA ALA A 135 10.66 -7.11 -17.74
C ALA A 135 11.57 -6.41 -16.71
N THR A 136 11.89 -5.14 -16.97
CA THR A 136 12.74 -4.32 -16.09
C THR A 136 11.89 -3.50 -15.13
N SER A 137 12.20 -3.52 -13.84
CA SER A 137 11.51 -2.72 -12.82
C SER A 137 11.69 -1.21 -13.08
N TYR A 138 10.64 -0.41 -12.80
CA TYR A 138 10.73 1.07 -12.81
C TYR A 138 11.58 1.65 -11.68
N VAL A 139 11.71 0.91 -10.58
CA VAL A 139 12.36 1.42 -9.36
C VAL A 139 13.86 1.14 -9.38
N ASP A 140 14.25 0.03 -10.01
CA ASP A 140 15.62 -0.44 -10.07
C ASP A 140 15.85 -1.13 -11.42
N GLU A 141 16.60 -0.46 -12.31
CA GLU A 141 16.89 -0.97 -13.65
C GLU A 141 17.70 -2.28 -13.65
N SER A 142 18.36 -2.61 -12.54
CA SER A 142 19.07 -3.89 -12.37
C SER A 142 18.14 -5.04 -11.99
N PHE A 143 16.93 -4.74 -11.52
CA PHE A 143 15.95 -5.74 -11.15
C PHE A 143 15.13 -6.20 -12.35
N ILE A 144 15.41 -7.41 -12.82
CA ILE A 144 14.77 -8.03 -13.99
C ILE A 144 13.84 -9.17 -13.55
N TYR A 145 12.56 -9.06 -13.90
CA TYR A 145 11.59 -10.14 -13.78
C TYR A 145 11.73 -11.07 -14.97
N LYS A 146 11.80 -12.39 -14.72
CA LYS A 146 11.88 -13.41 -15.78
C LYS A 146 10.79 -14.45 -15.60
N VAL A 147 10.09 -14.79 -16.68
CA VAL A 147 9.00 -15.78 -16.64
C VAL A 147 9.50 -17.10 -16.07
N GLY A 148 8.76 -17.66 -15.10
CA GLY A 148 9.12 -18.92 -14.47
C GLY A 148 10.24 -18.81 -13.43
N GLU A 149 10.77 -17.62 -13.13
CA GLU A 149 11.71 -17.38 -12.03
C GLU A 149 11.03 -16.79 -10.79
N TRP A 150 11.75 -16.82 -9.67
CA TRP A 150 11.35 -16.13 -8.44
C TRP A 150 11.95 -14.74 -8.41
N ALA A 151 11.11 -13.72 -8.27
CA ALA A 151 11.54 -12.38 -7.91
C ALA A 151 11.68 -12.32 -6.38
N ILE A 152 12.84 -11.90 -5.89
CA ILE A 152 13.16 -11.79 -4.46
C ILE A 152 13.63 -10.37 -4.18
N ALA A 153 12.94 -9.67 -3.28
CA ALA A 153 13.39 -8.41 -2.73
C ALA A 153 14.21 -8.66 -1.46
N GLU A 154 15.51 -8.40 -1.53
CA GLU A 154 16.36 -8.39 -0.35
C GLU A 154 15.97 -7.23 0.58
N ASN A 155 16.14 -7.43 1.88
CA ASN A 155 15.91 -6.41 2.91
C ASN A 155 14.47 -5.85 2.95
N PHE A 156 13.44 -6.68 2.78
CA PHE A 156 12.04 -6.26 2.88
C PHE A 156 11.75 -5.54 4.21
N ASN A 157 11.22 -4.32 4.12
CA ASN A 157 10.77 -3.57 5.28
C ASN A 157 9.32 -3.95 5.65
N GLU A 158 9.16 -4.56 6.82
CA GLU A 158 7.86 -5.02 7.36
C GLU A 158 7.02 -3.90 7.95
N ASP A 159 7.58 -2.71 8.19
CA ASP A 159 6.79 -1.55 8.54
C ASP A 159 5.92 -1.15 7.35
N ARG A 160 4.62 -1.42 7.46
CA ARG A 160 3.63 -1.11 6.43
C ARG A 160 3.43 0.39 6.22
N TRP A 161 3.80 1.23 7.18
CA TRP A 161 3.62 2.67 7.09
C TRP A 161 4.74 3.37 6.34
N VAL A 162 5.90 2.72 6.19
CA VAL A 162 6.97 3.16 5.30
C VAL A 162 6.65 2.64 3.89
N GLU A 163 5.99 3.45 3.06
CA GLU A 163 5.54 3.00 1.72
C GLU A 163 6.67 3.00 0.68
N SER A 164 7.48 4.06 0.65
CA SER A 164 8.58 4.25 -0.32
C SER A 164 9.85 3.52 0.12
N THR A 165 9.77 2.20 0.24
CA THR A 165 10.88 1.36 0.72
C THR A 165 11.00 0.05 -0.08
N THR A 166 11.98 -0.76 0.31
CA THR A 166 12.34 -2.04 -0.30
C THR A 166 11.17 -3.03 -0.32
N GLY A 167 11.13 -3.84 -1.38
CA GLY A 167 10.06 -4.81 -1.64
C GLY A 167 9.66 -4.83 -3.10
N ILE A 168 9.06 -5.94 -3.53
CA ILE A 168 8.39 -6.03 -4.83
C ILE A 168 7.07 -5.29 -4.69
N HIS A 169 6.98 -4.10 -5.29
CA HIS A 169 5.72 -3.36 -5.33
C HIS A 169 4.78 -4.02 -6.33
N PHE A 170 3.51 -4.16 -5.99
CA PHE A 170 2.49 -4.77 -6.84
C PHE A 170 1.10 -4.18 -6.57
N PHE A 171 0.16 -4.50 -7.46
CA PHE A 171 -1.26 -4.21 -7.37
C PHE A 171 -2.07 -5.51 -7.38
N MET A 172 -3.26 -5.48 -6.79
CA MET A 172 -4.11 -6.68 -6.68
C MET A 172 -4.75 -7.05 -8.02
N THR A 173 -5.02 -6.04 -8.84
CA THR A 173 -5.62 -6.23 -10.17
C THR A 173 -4.71 -5.74 -11.29
N ARG A 174 -4.97 -6.26 -12.48
CA ARG A 174 -4.24 -5.88 -13.69
C ARG A 174 -4.54 -4.44 -14.07
N GLU A 175 -5.79 -4.03 -13.91
CA GLU A 175 -6.31 -2.70 -14.21
C GLU A 175 -5.65 -1.64 -13.34
N GLU A 176 -5.48 -1.91 -12.04
CA GLU A 176 -4.74 -1.04 -11.13
C GLU A 176 -3.27 -0.91 -11.52
N ALA A 177 -2.62 -2.02 -11.91
CA ALA A 177 -1.24 -1.97 -12.37
C ALA A 177 -1.10 -1.13 -13.65
N ILE A 178 -2.03 -1.24 -14.59
CA ILE A 178 -2.03 -0.43 -15.83
C ILE A 178 -2.24 1.05 -15.52
N GLY A 179 -3.19 1.36 -14.65
CA GLY A 179 -3.50 2.74 -14.24
C GLY A 179 -2.42 3.40 -13.40
N TYR A 180 -1.40 2.66 -12.97
CA TYR A 180 -0.24 3.21 -12.30
C TYR A 180 0.74 3.82 -13.31
N LEU A 181 1.09 5.09 -13.11
CA LEU A 181 1.91 5.94 -14.00
C LEU A 181 1.26 6.19 -15.37
#